data_AF-A0A0J6BG15-F1
#
_entry.id   AF-A0A0J6BG15-F1
#
_cell.length_a   1.000
_cell.length_b   1.000
_cell.length_c   1.000
_cell.angle_alpha   90.00
_cell.angle_beta   90.00
_cell.angle_gamma   90.00
#
_symmetry.space_group_name_H-M   'P 1'
#
loop_
_entity.id
_entity.type
_entity.pdbx_description
1 polymer ?
#
loop_
_entity_poly.entity_id
_entity_poly.type
_entity_poly.pdbx_seq_one_letter_code
_entity_poly.pdbx_strand_id
1 'polypeptide(L)'
;MVKPKSFRPWNPEQTLLLPPSPVDWLPENHLVFFLLDLAAELDLEAIHAVYRQKDPRGEKAYEPRMMVVLLLYAYCVGLPSSRKIEKACWEDA
;
A
#
# COMPACT_ATOMS: atom_id res chain seq x y z
N MET A 1 39.49 13.98 -7.94
CA MET A 1 38.85 15.28 -8.27
C MET A 1 37.55 15.39 -7.50
N VAL A 2 37.33 16.48 -6.77
CA VAL A 2 36.09 16.74 -6.00
C VAL A 2 35.00 17.16 -6.98
N LYS A 3 33.89 16.42 -7.03
CA LYS A 3 32.76 16.75 -7.90
C LYS A 3 32.07 18.01 -7.36
N PRO A 4 31.89 19.08 -8.16
CA PRO A 4 31.16 20.26 -7.70
C PRO A 4 29.73 19.87 -7.35
N LYS A 5 29.18 20.45 -6.27
CA LYS A 5 27.78 20.23 -5.88
C LYS A 5 26.87 20.67 -7.03
N SER A 6 26.17 19.73 -7.65
CA SER A 6 25.14 20.02 -8.64
C SER A 6 23.83 20.40 -7.96
N PHE A 7 23.09 21.32 -8.57
CA PHE A 7 21.74 21.68 -8.13
C PHE A 7 20.73 20.56 -8.43
N ARG A 8 19.61 20.55 -7.70
CA ARG A 8 18.49 19.66 -8.01
C ARG A 8 17.88 20.04 -9.37
N PRO A 9 17.38 19.07 -10.15
CA PRO A 9 16.75 19.34 -11.43
C PRO A 9 15.52 20.26 -11.26
N TRP A 10 15.43 21.28 -12.11
CA TRP A 10 14.31 22.22 -12.20
C TRP A 10 13.34 21.73 -13.27
N ASN A 11 12.12 21.35 -12.88
CA ASN A 11 11.09 20.89 -13.81
C ASN A 11 9.75 21.57 -13.47
N PRO A 12 9.37 22.67 -14.16
CA PRO A 12 8.16 23.43 -13.85
C PRO A 12 6.86 22.71 -14.20
N GLU A 13 6.92 21.61 -14.95
CA GLU A 13 5.78 20.69 -15.14
C GLU A 13 5.72 19.58 -14.07
N GLN A 14 6.62 19.61 -13.08
CA GLN A 14 6.56 18.67 -11.98
C GLN A 14 5.38 19.01 -11.06
N THR A 15 4.26 18.33 -11.28
CA THR A 15 2.99 18.55 -10.58
C THR A 15 3.08 18.28 -9.09
N LEU A 16 3.95 17.35 -8.65
CA LEU A 16 4.02 16.93 -7.26
C LEU A 16 5.48 16.70 -6.81
N LEU A 17 5.82 17.23 -5.63
CA LEU A 17 7.12 17.05 -5.00
C LEU A 17 7.26 15.68 -4.33
N LEU A 18 6.15 15.15 -3.84
CA LEU A 18 5.99 13.85 -3.20
C LEU A 18 4.86 13.11 -3.91
N PRO A 19 4.85 11.76 -3.92
CA PRO A 19 3.69 11.04 -4.42
C PRO A 19 2.43 11.51 -3.67
N PRO A 20 1.32 11.75 -4.37
CA PRO A 20 0.11 12.25 -3.74
C PRO A 20 -0.44 11.17 -2.82
N SER A 21 -0.97 11.57 -1.66
CA SER A 21 -1.56 10.62 -0.72
C SER A 21 -2.99 10.32 -1.16
N PRO A 22 -3.44 9.06 -1.18
CA PRO A 22 -4.84 8.74 -1.44
C PRO A 22 -5.82 9.44 -0.48
N VAL A 23 -5.35 9.82 0.70
CA VAL A 23 -6.09 10.63 1.68
C VAL A 23 -6.49 11.99 1.09
N ASP A 24 -5.70 12.54 0.17
CA ASP A 24 -5.89 13.90 -0.36
C ASP A 24 -7.08 14.02 -1.34
N TRP A 25 -7.59 12.90 -1.86
CA TRP A 25 -8.65 12.90 -2.88
C TRP A 25 -9.85 11.99 -2.56
N LEU A 26 -9.77 11.16 -1.51
CA LEU A 26 -10.88 10.32 -1.09
C LEU A 26 -11.86 11.09 -0.19
N PRO A 27 -13.19 10.84 -0.31
CA PRO A 27 -14.16 11.40 0.61
C PRO A 27 -13.85 11.03 2.06
N GLU A 28 -14.04 11.95 3.01
CA GLU A 28 -13.72 11.72 4.44
C GLU A 28 -14.40 10.47 5.04
N ASN A 29 -15.57 10.10 4.51
CA ASN A 29 -16.33 8.92 4.93
C ASN A 29 -16.05 7.67 4.08
N HIS A 30 -14.98 7.65 3.30
CA HIS A 30 -14.62 6.49 2.49
C HIS A 30 -14.30 5.28 3.37
N LEU A 31 -14.84 4.11 3.02
CA LEU A 31 -14.71 2.86 3.78
C LEU A 31 -13.26 2.50 4.15
N VAL A 32 -12.30 2.86 3.28
CA VAL A 32 -10.89 2.53 3.50
C VAL A 32 -10.34 3.08 4.81
N PHE A 33 -10.80 4.26 5.25
CA PHE A 33 -10.30 4.87 6.48
C PHE A 33 -10.72 4.05 7.71
N PHE A 34 -11.98 3.61 7.76
CA PHE A 34 -12.43 2.67 8.80
C PHE A 34 -11.63 1.36 8.79
N LEU A 35 -11.33 0.81 7.61
CA LEU A 35 -10.56 -0.42 7.51
C LEU A 35 -9.10 -0.25 7.93
N LEU A 36 -8.49 0.92 7.69
CA LEU A 36 -7.14 1.24 8.15
C LEU A 36 -7.10 1.34 9.68
N ASP A 37 -8.08 2.02 10.28
CA ASP A 37 -8.21 2.10 11.75
C ASP A 37 -8.46 0.72 12.36
N LEU A 38 -9.38 -0.06 11.78
CA LEU A 38 -9.63 -1.44 12.22
C LEU A 38 -8.36 -2.27 12.12
N ALA A 39 -7.66 -2.21 10.99
CA ALA A 39 -6.45 -2.97 10.79
C ALA A 39 -5.35 -2.55 11.77
N ALA A 40 -5.32 -1.30 12.26
CA ALA A 40 -4.41 -0.81 13.30
C ALA A 40 -4.56 -1.62 14.61
N GLU A 41 -5.79 -1.98 14.97
CA GLU A 41 -6.17 -2.67 16.21
C GLU A 41 -6.03 -4.20 16.14
N LEU A 42 -5.91 -4.78 14.94
CA LEU A 42 -5.77 -6.23 14.78
C LEU A 42 -4.37 -6.70 15.20
N ASP A 43 -4.32 -7.71 16.09
CA ASP A 43 -3.10 -8.46 16.36
C ASP A 43 -2.79 -9.42 15.20
N LEU A 44 -1.77 -9.08 14.41
CA LEU A 44 -1.30 -9.86 13.26
C LEU A 44 0.03 -10.59 13.56
N GLU A 45 0.46 -10.66 14.82
CA GLU A 45 1.76 -11.21 15.19
C GLU A 45 1.91 -12.69 14.78
N ALA A 46 0.83 -13.46 14.82
CA ALA A 46 0.85 -14.85 14.36
C ALA A 46 1.26 -14.97 12.87
N ILE A 47 0.85 -14.03 12.02
CA ILE A 47 1.22 -13.99 10.60
C ILE A 47 2.69 -13.56 10.46
N HIS A 48 3.08 -12.50 11.17
CA HIS A 48 4.45 -12.00 11.17
C HIS A 48 5.46 -13.06 11.64
N ALA A 49 5.13 -13.82 12.68
CA ALA A 49 5.97 -14.89 13.20
C ALA A 49 6.26 -15.97 12.15
N VAL A 50 5.27 -16.38 11.36
CA VAL A 50 5.45 -17.35 10.26
C VAL A 50 6.41 -16.81 9.21
N TYR A 51 6.28 -15.53 8.82
CA TYR A 51 7.17 -14.93 7.82
C TYR A 51 8.60 -14.72 8.33
N ARG A 52 8.80 -14.38 9.61
CA ARG A 52 10.14 -14.26 10.20
C ARG A 52 10.92 -15.58 10.24
N GLN A 53 10.21 -16.72 10.24
CA GLN A 53 10.82 -18.06 10.23
C GLN A 53 11.18 -18.54 8.83
N LYS A 54 10.73 -17.86 7.76
CA LYS A 54 11.01 -18.26 6.37
C LYS A 54 12.42 -17.85 5.94
N ASP A 55 12.97 -18.59 4.98
CA ASP A 55 14.22 -18.22 4.31
C ASP A 55 14.09 -16.81 3.70
N PRO A 56 15.02 -15.88 3.99
CA PRO A 56 14.96 -14.51 3.47
C PRO A 56 15.25 -14.40 1.97
N ARG A 57 15.56 -15.50 1.29
CA ARG A 57 15.78 -15.53 -0.17
C ARG A 57 14.45 -15.41 -0.92
N GLY A 58 14.50 -14.71 -2.05
CA GLY A 58 13.34 -14.43 -2.90
C GLY A 58 12.76 -13.05 -2.67
N GLU A 59 11.62 -12.80 -3.30
CA GLU A 59 11.01 -11.48 -3.25
C GLU A 59 10.38 -11.20 -1.90
N LYS A 60 10.51 -9.95 -1.44
CA LYS A 60 9.96 -9.54 -0.15
C LYS A 60 8.45 -9.69 -0.19
N ALA A 61 7.90 -10.33 0.85
CA ALA A 61 6.46 -10.37 1.04
C ALA A 61 5.91 -8.96 1.25
N TYR A 62 4.69 -8.74 0.79
CA TYR A 62 3.89 -7.59 1.18
C TYR A 62 3.66 -7.59 2.69
N GLU A 63 3.51 -6.40 3.26
CA GLU A 63 3.25 -6.24 4.69
C GLU A 63 1.87 -6.86 5.03
N PRO A 64 1.77 -7.72 6.08
CA PRO A 64 0.54 -8.44 6.38
C PRO A 64 -0.68 -7.56 6.64
N ARG A 65 -0.52 -6.42 7.32
CA ARG A 65 -1.63 -5.49 7.57
C ARG A 65 -2.18 -4.91 6.29
N MET A 66 -1.31 -4.50 5.35
CA MET A 66 -1.72 -4.05 4.02
C MET A 66 -2.53 -5.13 3.29
N MET A 67 -2.05 -6.37 3.30
CA MET A 67 -2.76 -7.49 2.65
C MET A 67 -4.13 -7.75 3.30
N VAL A 68 -4.25 -7.65 4.62
CA VAL A 68 -5.53 -7.79 5.33
C VAL A 68 -6.50 -6.67 4.93
N VAL A 69 -6.04 -5.41 4.89
CA VAL A 69 -6.87 -4.27 4.45
C VAL A 69 -7.37 -4.47 3.03
N LEU A 70 -6.48 -4.89 2.11
CA LEU A 70 -6.84 -5.17 0.71
C LEU A 70 -7.95 -6.23 0.60
N LEU A 71 -7.79 -7.36 1.32
CA LEU A 71 -8.76 -8.45 1.30
C LEU A 71 -10.10 -8.04 1.91
N LEU A 72 -10.08 -7.35 3.06
CA LEU A 72 -11.30 -6.86 3.70
C LEU A 72 -12.03 -5.85 2.81
N TYR A 73 -11.30 -4.89 2.23
CA TYR A 73 -11.88 -3.90 1.33
C TYR A 73 -12.54 -4.56 0.13
N ALA A 74 -11.83 -5.46 -0.56
CA ALA A 74 -12.35 -6.21 -1.69
C ALA A 74 -13.62 -6.99 -1.32
N TYR A 75 -13.66 -7.60 -0.14
CA TYR A 75 -14.83 -8.36 0.31
C TYR A 75 -16.01 -7.45 0.63
N CYS A 76 -15.77 -6.31 1.28
CA CYS A 76 -16.80 -5.32 1.56
C CYS A 76 -17.44 -4.74 0.28
N VAL A 77 -16.68 -4.60 -0.81
CA VAL A 77 -17.20 -4.11 -2.10
C VAL A 77 -17.70 -5.23 -3.03
N GLY A 78 -17.77 -6.47 -2.56
CA GLY A 78 -18.34 -7.59 -3.32
C GLY A 78 -17.40 -8.21 -4.37
N LEU A 79 -16.08 -8.08 -4.20
CA LEU A 79 -15.04 -8.60 -5.09
C LEU A 79 -14.22 -9.75 -4.44
N PRO A 80 -14.80 -10.94 -4.20
CA PRO A 80 -14.10 -12.00 -3.46
C PRO A 80 -13.05 -12.79 -4.27
N SER A 81 -13.06 -12.67 -5.61
CA SER A 81 -12.18 -13.45 -6.47
C SER A 81 -10.76 -12.88 -6.45
N SER A 82 -9.79 -13.68 -6.01
CA SER A 82 -8.37 -13.28 -5.98
C SER A 82 -7.85 -12.77 -7.32
N ARG A 83 -8.25 -13.39 -8.43
CA ARG A 83 -7.92 -12.93 -9.80
C ARG A 83 -8.53 -11.58 -10.13
N LYS A 84 -9.76 -11.32 -9.65
CA LYS A 84 -10.40 -10.02 -9.85
C LYS A 84 -9.78 -8.94 -8.97
N ILE A 85 -9.40 -9.27 -7.73
CA ILE A 85 -8.66 -8.36 -6.84
C ILE A 85 -7.33 -7.99 -7.47
N GLU A 86 -6.55 -8.98 -7.92
CA GLU A 86 -5.29 -8.76 -8.62
C GLU A 86 -5.48 -7.85 -9.83
N LYS A 87 -6.49 -8.13 -10.67
CA LYS A 87 -6.80 -7.31 -11.83
C LYS A 87 -7.17 -5.87 -11.45
N ALA A 88 -7.98 -5.67 -10.41
CA ALA A 88 -8.36 -4.35 -9.91
C ALA A 88 -7.15 -3.55 -9.41
N CYS A 89 -6.14 -4.19 -8.80
CA CYS A 89 -4.90 -3.51 -8.41
C CYS A 89 -4.12 -2.92 -9.60
N TRP A 90 -4.38 -3.36 -10.83
CA TRP A 90 -3.76 -2.81 -12.04
C TRP A 90 -4.64 -1.76 -12.73
N GLU A 91 -5.96 -1.89 -12.65
CA GLU A 91 -6.92 -1.11 -13.43
C GLU A 91 -7.55 0.05 -12.64
N ASP A 92 -7.72 -0.10 -11.33
CA ASP A 92 -8.44 0.84 -10.46
C ASP A 92 -7.48 1.70 -9.58
N ALA A 93 -6.16 1.60 -9.82
CA ALA A 93 -5.10 2.28 -9.06
C ALA A 93 -4.93 3.76 -9.42
#